data_AF-M1Z100-F1
#
_entry.id   AF-M1Z100-F1
#
_cell.length_a   1.000
_cell.length_b   1.000
_cell.length_c   1.000
_cell.angle_alpha   90.00
_cell.angle_beta   90.00
_cell.angle_gamma   90.00
#
_symmetry.space_group_name_H-M   'P 1'
#
loop_
_entity.id
_entity.type
_entity.pdbx_description
1 polymer ?
#
loop_
_entity_poly.entity_id
_entity_poly.type
_entity_poly.pdbx_seq_one_letter_code
_entity_poly.pdbx_strand_id
1 'polypeptide(L)'
;MAGNKSAPDFYDQYSQAIPWDELVELAKADMDACKEIHSKESLRECAEKLVLSKVCSCATESAPIVEALVDEYLRQLGTGKSGS
;
A
#
# COMPACT_ATOMS: atom_id res chain seq x y z
N MET A 1 -9.94 44.62 -16.19
CA MET A 1 -9.24 43.95 -15.08
C MET A 1 -10.29 43.31 -14.18
N ALA A 2 -10.54 42.01 -14.33
CA ALA A 2 -11.37 41.24 -13.41
C ALA A 2 -10.57 39.96 -13.13
N GLY A 3 -10.19 39.78 -11.86
CA GLY A 3 -9.18 38.83 -11.42
C GLY A 3 -9.52 37.40 -11.80
N ASN A 4 -8.54 36.71 -12.36
CA ASN A 4 -8.50 35.25 -12.43
C ASN A 4 -8.66 34.72 -11.00
N LYS A 5 -9.84 34.16 -10.69
CA LYS A 5 -10.02 33.30 -9.52
C LYS A 5 -9.30 32.00 -9.83
N SER A 6 -8.02 31.94 -9.44
CA SER A 6 -7.29 30.67 -9.38
C SER A 6 -8.14 29.68 -8.60
N ALA A 7 -8.44 28.54 -9.22
CA ALA A 7 -9.13 27.45 -8.57
C ALA A 7 -8.37 27.09 -7.27
N PRO A 8 -9.07 26.76 -6.18
CA PRO A 8 -8.41 26.37 -4.93
C PRO A 8 -7.46 25.21 -5.20
N ASP A 9 -6.25 25.31 -4.62
CA ASP A 9 -5.13 24.37 -4.62
C ASP A 9 -5.52 22.97 -4.08
N PHE A 10 -6.42 22.28 -4.79
CA PHE A 10 -6.91 20.96 -4.42
C PHE A 10 -5.84 19.87 -4.62
N TYR A 11 -4.74 20.22 -5.30
CA TYR A 11 -3.61 19.33 -5.52
C TYR A 11 -2.54 19.41 -4.42
N ASP A 12 -2.58 20.42 -3.54
CA ASP A 12 -1.59 20.60 -2.46
C ASP A 12 -1.77 19.59 -1.30
N GLN A 13 -2.89 18.83 -1.32
CA GLN A 13 -3.15 17.74 -0.39
C GLN A 13 -2.66 16.36 -0.87
N TYR A 14 -2.11 16.26 -2.09
CA TYR A 14 -1.36 15.05 -2.44
C TYR A 14 -0.05 15.06 -1.67
N SER A 15 -0.09 14.53 -0.44
CA SER A 15 1.11 14.09 0.26
C SER A 15 1.94 13.26 -0.73
N GLN A 16 3.25 13.49 -0.73
CA GLN A 16 4.21 12.86 -1.65
C GLN A 16 3.85 11.41 -1.94
N ALA A 17 3.94 11.01 -3.22
CA ALA A 17 3.70 9.64 -3.61
C ALA A 17 4.58 8.70 -2.76
N ILE A 18 3.95 7.74 -2.08
CA ILE A 18 4.66 6.72 -1.30
C ILE A 18 5.41 5.82 -2.31
N PRO A 19 6.75 5.76 -2.28
CA PRO A 19 7.51 4.83 -3.12
C PRO A 19 7.09 3.39 -2.84
N TRP A 20 7.20 2.52 -3.85
CA TRP A 20 6.82 1.11 -3.72
C TRP A 20 7.57 0.40 -2.57
N ASP A 21 8.88 0.61 -2.46
CA ASP A 21 9.69 0.00 -1.40
C ASP A 21 9.23 0.40 0.01
N GLU A 22 8.88 1.67 0.22
CA GLU A 22 8.35 2.16 1.49
C GLU A 22 6.98 1.54 1.80
N LEU A 23 6.12 1.41 0.78
CA LEU A 23 4.83 0.74 0.93
C LEU A 23 4.99 -0.73 1.32
N VAL A 24 5.97 -1.42 0.73
CA VAL A 24 6.29 -2.82 1.06
C VAL A 24 6.82 -2.96 2.48
N GLU A 25 7.69 -2.07 2.96
CA GLU A 25 8.17 -2.10 4.35
C GLU A 25 7.05 -1.85 5.36
N LEU A 26 6.16 -0.88 5.08
CA LEU A 26 4.97 -0.64 5.90
C LEU A 26 4.04 -1.85 5.90
N ALA A 27 3.76 -2.40 4.72
CA ALA A 27 2.92 -3.58 4.58
C ALA A 27 3.52 -4.80 5.29
N LYS A 28 4.84 -4.95 5.29
CA LYS A 28 5.53 -6.05 5.98
C LYS A 28 5.34 -5.97 7.49
N ALA A 29 5.41 -4.79 8.09
CA ALA A 29 5.17 -4.63 9.53
C ALA A 29 3.72 -5.00 9.91
N ASP A 30 2.74 -4.55 9.14
CA ASP A 30 1.32 -4.87 9.33
C ASP A 30 1.01 -6.36 9.05
N MET A 31 1.54 -6.92 7.96
CA MET A 31 1.33 -8.32 7.60
C MET A 31 2.06 -9.29 8.55
N ASP A 32 3.23 -8.94 9.08
CA ASP A 32 3.89 -9.71 10.14
C ASP A 32 3.08 -9.61 11.45
N ALA A 33 2.38 -8.52 11.73
CA ALA A 33 1.47 -8.43 12.88
C ALA A 33 0.20 -9.29 12.69
N CYS A 34 -0.19 -9.59 11.45
CA CYS A 34 -1.30 -10.49 11.10
C CYS A 34 -0.97 -12.00 11.27
N LYS A 35 -0.30 -12.36 12.39
CA LYS A 35 0.25 -13.71 12.67
C LYS A 35 -0.77 -14.85 12.77
N GLU A 36 -2.05 -14.54 12.94
CA GLU A 36 -3.00 -15.57 13.34
C GLU A 36 -3.37 -16.54 12.21
N ILE A 37 -3.20 -16.18 10.94
CA ILE A 37 -3.49 -17.08 9.81
C ILE A 37 -2.58 -16.73 8.63
N HIS A 38 -1.54 -17.53 8.34
CA HIS A 38 -0.71 -17.40 7.13
C HIS A 38 -1.46 -17.86 5.85
N SER A 39 -2.78 -17.64 5.79
CA SER A 39 -3.57 -17.84 4.58
C SER A 39 -3.40 -16.62 3.69
N LYS A 40 -3.32 -16.84 2.38
CA LYS A 40 -3.28 -15.75 1.38
C LYS A 40 -4.45 -14.79 1.54
N GLU A 41 -5.60 -15.29 2.00
CA GLU A 41 -6.80 -14.50 2.26
C GLU A 41 -6.63 -13.52 3.42
N SER A 42 -6.06 -13.96 4.54
CA SER A 42 -5.83 -13.11 5.72
C SER A 42 -4.75 -12.05 5.46
N LEU A 43 -3.71 -12.40 4.69
CA LEU A 43 -2.72 -11.44 4.23
C LEU A 43 -3.34 -10.38 3.31
N ARG A 44 -4.26 -10.78 2.43
CA ARG A 44 -5.01 -9.86 1.57
C ARG A 44 -5.85 -8.89 2.38
N GLU A 45 -6.57 -9.35 3.41
CA GLU A 45 -7.37 -8.47 4.27
C GLU A 45 -6.51 -7.44 5.01
N CYS A 46 -5.32 -7.82 5.48
CA CYS A 46 -4.39 -6.89 6.13
C CYS A 46 -3.78 -5.90 5.14
N ALA A 47 -3.38 -6.36 3.96
CA ALA A 47 -2.88 -5.52 2.88
C ALA A 47 -3.95 -4.52 2.40
N GLU A 48 -5.21 -4.95 2.31
CA GLU A 48 -6.33 -4.10 1.91
C GLU A 48 -6.56 -2.94 2.89
N LYS A 49 -6.54 -3.21 4.20
CA LYS A 49 -6.66 -2.17 5.24
C LYS A 49 -5.53 -1.13 5.12
N LEU A 50 -4.30 -1.59 4.89
CA LEU A 50 -3.16 -0.71 4.71
C LEU A 50 -3.29 0.14 3.43
N VAL A 51 -3.63 -0.48 2.30
CA VAL A 51 -3.82 0.22 1.03
C VAL A 51 -4.95 1.24 1.13
N LEU A 52 -6.09 0.90 1.74
CA LEU A 52 -7.19 1.84 1.95
C LEU A 52 -6.83 3.00 2.89
N SER A 53 -5.89 2.79 3.82
CA SER A 53 -5.43 3.85 4.74
C SER A 53 -4.32 4.72 4.15
N LYS A 54 -3.55 4.23 3.17
CA LYS A 54 -2.33 4.88 2.68
C LYS A 54 -2.45 5.37 1.24
N VAL A 55 -3.27 4.71 0.43
CA VAL A 55 -3.51 5.09 -0.96
C VAL A 55 -4.72 6.02 -1.02
N CYS A 56 -4.60 7.06 -1.84
CA CYS A 56 -5.69 8.00 -2.08
C CYS A 56 -6.95 7.27 -2.55
N SER A 57 -8.12 7.67 -2.04
CA SER A 57 -9.43 7.19 -2.50
C SER A 57 -9.71 7.50 -3.98
N CYS A 58 -8.93 8.39 -4.58
CA CYS A 58 -8.92 8.69 -6.01
C CYS A 58 -8.26 7.60 -6.86
N ALA A 59 -7.48 6.68 -6.27
CA ALA A 59 -6.97 5.52 -6.97
C ALA A 59 -8.15 4.63 -7.36
N THR A 60 -8.40 4.55 -8.66
CA THR A 60 -9.58 3.90 -9.23
C THR A 60 -9.67 2.42 -8.86
N GLU A 61 -8.53 1.76 -8.59
CA GLU A 61 -8.48 0.34 -8.28
C GLU A 61 -7.37 0.03 -7.25
N SER A 62 -7.74 -0.23 -6.00
CA SER A 62 -6.82 -0.65 -4.93
C SER A 62 -6.47 -2.14 -4.99
N ALA A 63 -7.34 -2.96 -5.58
CA ALA A 63 -7.17 -4.41 -5.72
C ALA A 63 -5.81 -4.84 -6.33
N PRO A 64 -5.35 -4.29 -7.47
CA PRO A 64 -4.05 -4.69 -8.04
C PRO A 64 -2.86 -4.32 -7.13
N ILE A 65 -2.97 -3.24 -6.35
CA ILE A 65 -1.94 -2.82 -5.39
C ILE A 65 -1.87 -3.81 -4.23
N VAL A 66 -3.03 -4.21 -3.73
CA VAL A 66 -3.16 -5.23 -2.67
C VAL A 66 -2.56 -6.56 -3.12
N GLU A 67 -2.89 -7.03 -4.33
CA GLU A 67 -2.34 -8.28 -4.86
C GLU A 67 -0.82 -8.24 -5.01
N ALA A 68 -0.29 -7.16 -5.58
CA ALA A 68 1.15 -6.97 -5.72
C ALA A 68 1.88 -6.92 -4.37
N LEU A 69 1.28 -6.31 -3.33
CA LEU A 69 1.84 -6.28 -1.98
C LEU A 69 1.90 -7.66 -1.34
N VAL A 70 0.83 -8.45 -1.47
CA VAL A 70 0.77 -9.81 -0.94
C VAL A 70 1.79 -10.72 -1.63
N ASP A 71 1.88 -10.66 -2.96
CA ASP A 71 2.85 -11.49 -3.71
C ASP A 71 4.30 -11.10 -3.39
N GLU A 72 4.63 -9.82 -3.27
CA GLU A 72 5.98 -9.37 -2.89
C GLU A 72 6.32 -9.76 -1.44
N TYR A 73 5.37 -9.67 -0.50
CA TYR A 73 5.55 -10.13 0.88
C TYR A 73 5.82 -11.65 0.93
N LEU A 74 5.02 -12.45 0.23
CA LEU A 74 5.22 -13.90 0.14
C LEU A 74 6.55 -14.26 -0.53
N ARG A 75 6.96 -13.51 -1.55
CA ARG A 75 8.26 -13.65 -2.21
C ARG A 75 9.41 -13.41 -1.24
N GLN A 76 9.35 -12.35 -0.43
CA GLN A 76 10.36 -12.04 0.59
C GLN A 76 10.46 -13.10 1.69
N LEU A 77 9.32 -13.68 2.10
CA LEU A 77 9.32 -14.81 3.04
C LEU A 77 9.98 -16.06 2.43
N GLY A 78 9.76 -16.30 1.13
CA GLY A 78 10.36 -17.42 0.40
C GLY A 78 11.87 -17.26 0.15
N THR A 79 12.33 -16.05 -0.19
CA THR A 79 13.75 -15.75 -0.45
C THR A 79 14.57 -15.62 0.84
N GLY A 80 13.96 -15.26 1.97
CA GLY A 80 14.62 -15.22 3.28
C GLY A 80 14.99 -16.60 3.85
N LYS A 81 14.52 -17.70 3.25
CA LYS A 81 14.80 -19.08 3.69
C LYS A 81 15.95 -19.74 2.90
N SER A 82 16.65 -18.98 2.05
CA SER A 82 17.81 -19.43 1.27
C SER A 82 19.08 -18.69 1.70
N GLY A 83 19.39 -18.71 3.00
CA GLY A 83 20.68 -18.30 3.54
C GLY A 83 21.16 -19.37 4.51
N SER A 84 21.84 -20.39 3.99
CA SER A 84 22.69 -21.30 4.76
C SER A 84 24.04 -20.66 5.03
#